data_AF-A0A367AHU1-F1
#
_entry.id   AF-A0A367AHU1-F1
#
_cell.length_a   1.000
_cell.length_b   1.000
_cell.length_c   1.000
_cell.angle_alpha   90.00
_cell.angle_beta   90.00
_cell.angle_gamma   90.00
#
_symmetry.space_group_name_H-M   'P 1'
#
loop_
_entity.id
_entity.type
_entity.pdbx_description
1 polymer ?
#
loop_
_entity_poly.entity_id
_entity_poly.type
_entity_poly.pdbx_seq_one_letter_code
_entity_poly.pdbx_strand_id
1 'polypeptide(L)'
;MSGPQDRDRDGFDDRDGSGWREPEHLGEGSSRGDSTPGGTPPADPPQEPQRPAADPGWQPPGWDLPAAEPARPRDPGYEPWPDRPGPQAPPQQPPARGGGLFGPRRPRQPGEVEKVFAYQGDPVGAQGWAVQNGWEISDGTGPEDAALGLLLTTAPTRLTRDHRPAGVMRGRYGTLDLVAFDVVYADTRRMVPEYAITAAPVLATLPALRLSPVRFWKHRTGGLAPVPSGDPQFDDRWVLLSSEDSPVVRRLVEDPTVRGLLLDSDDGDEFWSAGAGGLSGGYVAAIRPDGQRPELIEHHARLLAAVVGALAAAQA
;
A
#
# COMPACT_ATOMS: atom_id res chain seq x y z
N MET A 1 24.21 36.32 -46.91
CA MET A 1 24.77 36.97 -45.71
C MET A 1 24.69 35.96 -44.58
N SER A 2 25.85 35.42 -44.22
CA SER A 2 26.25 34.81 -42.92
C SER A 2 25.35 33.75 -42.26
N GLY A 3 25.67 32.47 -42.51
CA GLY A 3 26.52 31.66 -41.60
C GLY A 3 25.90 31.10 -40.29
N PRO A 4 26.06 29.79 -40.01
CA PRO A 4 25.52 29.07 -38.85
C PRO A 4 26.45 29.11 -37.63
N GLN A 5 25.95 28.73 -36.44
CA GLN A 5 26.79 28.44 -35.27
C GLN A 5 26.46 27.07 -34.68
N ASP A 6 27.30 26.12 -35.05
CA ASP A 6 27.68 24.97 -34.24
C ASP A 6 28.21 25.43 -32.87
N ARG A 7 27.84 24.69 -31.84
CA ARG A 7 28.68 24.51 -30.64
C ARG A 7 28.66 23.03 -30.27
N ASP A 8 29.58 22.30 -30.87
CA ASP A 8 30.28 21.24 -30.19
C ASP A 8 31.14 21.85 -29.06
N ARG A 9 30.99 21.31 -27.85
CA ARG A 9 32.07 21.26 -26.86
C ARG A 9 31.81 20.16 -25.83
N ASP A 10 32.28 18.97 -26.18
CA ASP A 10 33.23 18.14 -25.44
C ASP A 10 33.27 18.24 -23.91
N GLY A 11 33.15 17.06 -23.29
CA GLY A 11 34.16 16.59 -22.33
C GLY A 11 33.65 16.36 -20.93
N PHE A 12 33.29 15.11 -20.62
CA PHE A 12 33.62 14.47 -19.33
C PHE A 12 33.53 12.95 -19.50
N ASP A 13 34.54 12.37 -20.16
CA ASP A 13 34.99 11.02 -19.87
C ASP A 13 36.11 11.09 -18.82
N ASP A 14 36.11 10.06 -17.97
CA ASP A 14 37.20 9.52 -17.16
C ASP A 14 37.76 10.34 -15.97
N ARG A 15 37.31 9.93 -14.78
CA ARG A 15 38.21 9.62 -13.66
C ARG A 15 37.73 8.40 -12.87
N ASP A 16 38.43 7.31 -13.11
CA ASP A 16 39.01 6.36 -12.16
C ASP A 16 38.39 6.21 -10.76
N GLY A 17 38.06 4.95 -10.47
CA GLY A 17 37.50 4.51 -9.21
C GLY A 17 38.40 4.70 -7.99
N SER A 18 37.74 4.86 -6.85
CA SER A 18 38.10 4.31 -5.53
C SER A 18 37.14 4.89 -4.49
N GLY A 19 36.43 4.05 -3.74
CA GLY A 19 35.72 4.59 -2.57
C GLY A 19 34.86 3.65 -1.74
N TRP A 20 34.28 2.58 -2.30
CA TRP A 20 33.61 1.57 -1.48
C TRP A 20 34.47 0.32 -1.37
N ARG A 21 35.10 0.15 -0.19
CA ARG A 21 35.73 -1.11 0.20
C ARG A 21 34.75 -1.88 1.07
N GLU A 22 34.54 -3.13 0.70
CA GLU A 22 33.85 -4.11 1.52
C GLU A 22 34.67 -4.40 2.81
N PRO A 23 34.05 -4.44 4.00
CA PRO A 23 34.75 -4.76 5.24
C PRO A 23 35.30 -6.20 5.28
N GLU A 24 36.57 -6.35 5.69
CA GLU A 24 37.35 -7.61 5.69
C GLU A 24 36.85 -8.74 6.62
N HIS A 25 35.62 -8.68 7.14
CA HIS A 25 35.07 -9.72 8.02
C HIS A 25 33.96 -10.56 7.39
N LEU A 26 33.66 -10.39 6.10
CA LEU A 26 32.57 -11.09 5.41
C LEU A 26 33.00 -12.03 4.26
N GLY A 27 34.29 -12.38 4.14
CA GLY A 27 34.66 -13.41 3.15
C GLY A 27 36.10 -13.92 3.21
N GLU A 28 36.38 -14.90 4.06
CA GLU A 28 37.41 -15.92 3.79
C GLU A 28 36.92 -17.27 4.33
N GLY A 29 36.79 -18.26 3.44
CA GLY A 29 36.39 -19.60 3.83
C GLY A 29 36.11 -20.55 2.67
N SER A 30 36.93 -20.53 1.61
CA SER A 30 36.94 -21.61 0.62
C SER A 30 38.19 -22.50 0.77
N SER A 31 37.91 -23.79 0.97
CA SER A 31 38.65 -24.95 0.47
C SER A 31 40.08 -25.23 0.97
N ARG A 32 40.21 -26.30 1.77
CA ARG A 32 41.24 -27.33 1.51
C ARG A 32 40.91 -28.65 2.17
N GLY A 33 40.64 -29.66 1.35
CA GLY A 33 40.84 -31.05 1.72
C GLY A 33 42.33 -31.38 1.74
N ASP A 34 42.74 -32.20 2.69
CA ASP A 34 43.88 -33.09 2.53
C ASP A 34 43.61 -34.40 3.30
N SER A 35 44.14 -35.49 2.74
CA SER A 35 43.83 -36.89 3.06
C SER A 35 45.01 -37.48 3.85
N THR A 36 44.81 -38.27 4.92
CA THR A 36 44.99 -39.76 5.05
C THR A 36 45.87 -40.07 6.29
N PRO A 37 46.06 -41.34 6.76
CA PRO A 37 45.10 -42.41 7.12
C PRO A 37 45.42 -43.09 8.49
N GLY A 38 44.48 -43.81 9.10
CA GLY A 38 44.75 -44.70 10.25
C GLY A 38 43.47 -45.25 10.91
N GLY A 39 43.33 -46.58 11.05
CA GLY A 39 42.05 -47.27 11.16
C GLY A 39 41.65 -47.89 12.51
N THR A 40 40.41 -48.43 12.48
CA THR A 40 39.73 -49.46 13.33
C THR A 40 39.11 -49.02 14.69
N PRO A 41 38.01 -49.67 15.17
CA PRO A 41 36.61 -49.69 14.71
C PRO A 41 35.60 -49.30 15.87
N PRO A 42 34.25 -49.47 15.77
CA PRO A 42 33.27 -48.64 16.48
C PRO A 42 32.99 -49.10 17.91
N ALA A 43 32.81 -48.12 18.81
CA ALA A 43 32.23 -48.31 20.15
C ALA A 43 30.81 -47.74 20.19
N ASP A 44 29.95 -48.43 20.93
CA ASP A 44 28.50 -48.23 21.10
C ASP A 44 28.06 -46.77 21.40
N PRO A 45 26.81 -46.42 21.04
CA PRO A 45 26.28 -45.07 21.20
C PRO A 45 26.11 -44.71 22.68
N PRO A 46 26.57 -43.52 23.13
CA PRO A 46 26.22 -43.02 24.45
C PRO A 46 24.73 -42.63 24.51
N GLN A 47 24.10 -43.09 25.58
CA GLN A 47 22.73 -42.86 26.00
C GLN A 47 22.32 -41.38 25.89
N GLU A 48 21.08 -41.15 25.44
CA GLU A 48 20.39 -39.86 25.52
C GLU A 48 20.40 -39.33 26.96
N PRO A 49 20.95 -38.12 27.21
CA PRO A 49 20.63 -37.38 28.40
C PRO A 49 19.23 -36.77 28.24
N GLN A 50 18.38 -37.07 29.22
CA GLN A 50 17.07 -36.48 29.46
C GLN A 50 17.05 -34.98 29.14
N ARG A 51 16.11 -34.54 28.28
CA ARG A 51 15.83 -33.11 28.01
C ARG A 51 15.55 -32.36 29.32
N PRO A 52 16.37 -31.36 29.70
CA PRO A 52 15.96 -30.35 30.66
C PRO A 52 15.00 -29.36 29.99
N ALA A 53 14.17 -28.73 30.81
CA ALA A 53 13.14 -27.78 30.43
C ALA A 53 13.67 -26.59 29.60
N ALA A 54 12.75 -26.04 28.78
CA ALA A 54 12.80 -24.82 27.98
C ALA A 54 14.00 -23.88 28.20
N ASP A 55 14.75 -23.62 27.13
CA ASP A 55 15.74 -22.55 27.04
C ASP A 55 15.08 -21.18 27.29
N PRO A 56 15.54 -20.39 28.27
CA PRO A 56 15.19 -19.00 28.38
C PRO A 56 15.96 -18.22 27.31
N GLY A 57 15.22 -17.66 26.35
CA GLY A 57 15.79 -16.77 25.33
C GLY A 57 16.61 -15.65 25.97
N TRP A 58 17.68 -15.25 25.28
CA TRP A 58 18.62 -14.20 25.67
C TRP A 58 17.91 -12.97 26.25
N GLN A 59 18.31 -12.56 27.46
CA GLN A 59 17.87 -11.32 28.12
C GLN A 59 19.10 -10.49 28.52
N PRO A 60 19.11 -9.17 28.26
CA PRO A 60 20.25 -8.31 28.61
C PRO A 60 20.35 -8.14 30.14
N PRO A 61 21.57 -7.94 30.70
CA PRO A 61 21.76 -7.78 32.13
C PRO A 61 21.01 -6.56 32.68
N GLY A 62 20.19 -6.74 33.73
CA GLY A 62 19.48 -5.66 34.42
C GLY A 62 17.98 -5.54 34.13
N TRP A 63 17.36 -6.57 33.51
CA TRP A 63 15.93 -6.62 33.18
C TRP A 63 15.14 -7.67 34.00
N ASP A 64 15.63 -8.00 35.19
CA ASP A 64 14.88 -8.84 36.14
C ASP A 64 13.73 -8.02 36.75
N LEU A 65 12.50 -8.28 36.29
CA LEU A 65 11.31 -7.79 36.98
C LEU A 65 11.16 -8.56 38.30
N PRO A 66 10.90 -7.88 39.44
CA PRO A 66 10.60 -8.59 40.68
C PRO A 66 9.33 -9.42 40.48
N ALA A 67 9.30 -10.63 41.03
CA ALA A 67 8.13 -11.50 41.01
C ALA A 67 6.93 -10.72 41.56
N ALA A 68 5.82 -10.70 40.81
CA ALA A 68 4.60 -10.04 41.24
C ALA A 68 4.12 -10.66 42.56
N GLU A 69 4.10 -9.86 43.63
CA GLU A 69 3.54 -10.29 44.92
C GLU A 69 2.04 -10.63 44.76
N PRO A 70 1.56 -11.71 45.39
CA PRO A 70 0.16 -12.10 45.31
C PRO A 70 -0.78 -11.09 45.97
N ALA A 71 -1.99 -10.99 45.41
CA ALA A 71 -3.05 -10.07 45.81
C ALA A 71 -3.29 -10.06 47.34
N ARG A 72 -3.38 -8.86 47.92
CA ARG A 72 -3.73 -8.66 49.33
C ARG A 72 -5.12 -9.25 49.64
N PRO A 73 -5.33 -9.84 50.83
CA PRO A 73 -6.64 -10.30 51.27
C PRO A 73 -7.62 -9.14 51.38
N ARG A 74 -8.87 -9.35 50.93
CA ARG A 74 -10.01 -8.48 51.28
C ARG A 74 -10.39 -8.72 52.74
N ASP A 75 -10.43 -7.66 53.54
CA ASP A 75 -10.98 -7.74 54.90
C ASP A 75 -12.48 -8.11 54.88
N PRO A 76 -12.92 -9.10 55.68
CA PRO A 76 -14.33 -9.43 55.81
C PRO A 76 -15.00 -8.44 56.77
N GLY A 77 -15.56 -7.36 56.24
CA GLY A 77 -16.28 -6.37 57.06
C GLY A 77 -16.87 -5.15 56.37
N TYR A 78 -16.95 -5.11 55.04
CA TYR A 78 -17.55 -3.97 54.34
C TYR A 78 -18.99 -4.31 53.89
N GLU A 79 -19.98 -3.85 54.64
CA GLU A 79 -21.37 -3.84 54.18
C GLU A 79 -21.56 -2.77 53.10
N PRO A 80 -22.24 -3.08 51.97
CA PRO A 80 -22.61 -2.08 50.97
C PRO A 80 -23.80 -1.24 51.46
N TRP A 81 -23.67 0.08 51.41
CA TRP A 81 -24.78 1.01 51.67
C TRP A 81 -25.80 0.97 50.52
N PRO A 82 -27.12 0.96 50.81
CA PRO A 82 -28.14 0.97 49.77
C PRO A 82 -28.31 2.35 49.12
N ASP A 83 -28.52 2.32 47.80
CA ASP A 83 -28.77 3.47 46.93
C ASP A 83 -29.95 4.35 47.40
N ARG A 84 -29.75 5.67 47.36
CA ARG A 84 -30.85 6.65 47.27
C ARG A 84 -30.56 7.66 46.15
N PRO A 85 -31.54 7.95 45.26
CA PRO A 85 -31.34 8.84 44.13
C PRO A 85 -31.44 10.31 44.56
N GLY A 86 -30.38 11.08 44.31
CA GLY A 86 -30.37 12.54 44.37
C GLY A 86 -30.34 13.13 42.95
N PRO A 87 -30.94 14.32 42.71
CA PRO A 87 -31.03 14.91 41.37
C PRO A 87 -29.65 15.26 40.81
N GLN A 88 -29.33 14.72 39.63
CA GLN A 88 -28.05 14.94 38.93
C GLN A 88 -27.95 16.39 38.42
N ALA A 89 -26.96 17.12 38.94
CA ALA A 89 -26.45 18.34 38.33
C ALA A 89 -25.62 18.01 37.06
N PRO A 90 -25.65 18.84 36.01
CA PRO A 90 -24.87 18.60 34.81
C PRO A 90 -23.35 18.64 35.11
N PRO A 91 -22.53 17.73 34.52
CA PRO A 91 -21.11 17.68 34.81
C PRO A 91 -20.39 18.92 34.27
N GLN A 92 -19.76 19.67 35.17
CA GLN A 92 -18.83 20.74 34.84
C GLN A 92 -17.55 20.14 34.23
N GLN A 93 -17.14 20.63 33.07
CA GLN A 93 -15.84 20.34 32.49
C GLN A 93 -14.73 20.87 33.42
N PRO A 94 -13.70 20.07 33.76
CA PRO A 94 -12.55 20.59 34.49
C PRO A 94 -11.71 21.50 33.59
N PRO A 95 -11.20 22.64 34.09
CA PRO A 95 -10.39 23.55 33.29
C PRO A 95 -9.08 22.88 32.86
N ALA A 96 -8.66 23.19 31.63
CA ALA A 96 -7.42 22.72 31.04
C ALA A 96 -6.22 23.11 31.94
N ARG A 97 -5.62 22.13 32.61
CA ARG A 97 -4.31 22.30 33.26
C ARG A 97 -3.24 22.40 32.19
N GLY A 98 -2.69 23.60 32.04
CA GLY A 98 -1.48 23.85 31.26
C GLY A 98 -0.34 22.96 31.73
N GLY A 99 0.24 22.19 30.80
CA GLY A 99 1.49 21.48 30.99
C GLY A 99 2.66 22.42 30.76
N GLY A 100 3.54 22.54 31.76
CA GLY A 100 4.74 23.38 31.72
C GLY A 100 5.78 22.97 30.67
N LEU A 101 6.78 23.84 30.49
CA LEU A 101 7.79 23.81 29.42
C LEU A 101 8.73 22.58 29.36
N PHE A 102 8.63 21.59 30.26
CA PHE A 102 9.58 20.47 30.35
C PHE A 102 8.98 19.09 30.64
N GLY A 103 7.69 18.86 30.36
CA GLY A 103 7.06 17.53 30.49
C GLY A 103 6.98 16.76 29.16
N PRO A 104 7.05 15.41 29.14
CA PRO A 104 6.80 14.64 27.93
C PRO A 104 5.38 14.94 27.45
N ARG A 105 5.25 15.48 26.23
CA ARG A 105 3.95 15.75 25.60
C ARG A 105 3.18 14.44 25.52
N ARG A 106 2.03 14.37 26.18
CA ARG A 106 1.09 13.25 25.98
C ARG A 106 0.72 13.19 24.49
N PRO A 107 0.68 12.00 23.88
CA PRO A 107 0.19 11.85 22.51
C PRO A 107 -1.19 12.50 22.40
N ARG A 108 -1.33 13.44 21.46
CA ARG A 108 -2.62 14.08 21.19
C ARG A 108 -3.57 13.01 20.68
N GLN A 109 -4.73 12.85 21.32
CA GLN A 109 -5.77 11.99 20.77
C GLN A 109 -6.32 12.65 19.50
N PRO A 110 -6.44 11.91 18.38
CA PRO A 110 -7.01 12.44 17.16
C PRO A 110 -8.45 12.94 17.38
N GLY A 111 -8.76 14.12 16.85
CA GLY A 111 -10.12 14.66 16.87
C GLY A 111 -11.08 13.81 16.01
N GLU A 112 -12.40 14.00 16.15
CA GLU A 112 -13.38 13.21 15.39
C GLU A 112 -13.22 13.36 13.87
N VAL A 113 -12.85 14.55 13.39
CA VAL A 113 -12.53 14.79 11.98
C VAL A 113 -11.27 14.01 11.56
N GLU A 114 -10.22 13.99 12.39
CA GLU A 114 -8.99 13.23 12.10
C GLU A 114 -9.24 11.71 12.10
N LYS A 115 -10.23 11.22 12.85
CA LYS A 115 -10.64 9.81 12.83
C LYS A 115 -11.37 9.43 11.53
N VAL A 116 -12.14 10.35 10.94
CA VAL A 116 -12.79 10.12 9.63
C VAL A 116 -11.77 10.06 8.50
N PHE A 117 -10.65 10.78 8.62
CA PHE A 117 -9.53 10.74 7.68
C PHE A 117 -8.39 9.82 8.13
N ALA A 118 -8.63 8.95 9.11
CA ALA A 118 -7.61 8.01 9.54
C ALA A 118 -7.35 6.99 8.43
N TYR A 119 -6.08 6.82 8.09
CA TYR A 119 -5.61 5.77 7.19
C TYR A 119 -6.09 4.41 7.68
N GLN A 120 -6.78 3.65 6.82
CA GLN A 120 -7.35 2.33 7.16
C GLN A 120 -6.61 1.18 6.50
N GLY A 121 -5.41 1.43 5.95
CA GLY A 121 -4.61 0.36 5.37
C GLY A 121 -4.18 -0.68 6.40
N ASP A 122 -4.17 -1.92 5.96
CA ASP A 122 -3.63 -3.07 6.67
C ASP A 122 -2.61 -3.78 5.76
N PRO A 123 -1.38 -3.25 5.65
CA PRO A 123 -0.38 -3.80 4.74
C PRO A 123 0.00 -5.25 5.09
N VAL A 124 -0.03 -5.60 6.38
CA VAL A 124 0.28 -6.97 6.83
C VAL A 124 -0.85 -7.93 6.47
N GLY A 125 -2.11 -7.54 6.73
CA GLY A 125 -3.27 -8.32 6.33
C GLY A 125 -3.41 -8.45 4.82
N ALA A 126 -3.15 -7.39 4.07
CA ALA A 126 -3.14 -7.40 2.60
C ALA A 126 -2.11 -8.39 2.04
N GLN A 127 -0.87 -8.33 2.52
CA GLN A 127 0.18 -9.28 2.12
C GLN A 127 -0.14 -10.71 2.55
N GLY A 128 -0.66 -10.91 3.76
CA GLY A 128 -1.10 -12.22 4.23
C GLY A 128 -2.21 -12.82 3.35
N TRP A 129 -3.20 -12.01 2.98
CA TRP A 129 -4.25 -12.39 2.03
C TRP A 129 -3.68 -12.70 0.66
N ALA A 130 -2.72 -11.91 0.16
CA ALA A 130 -2.08 -12.12 -1.14
C ALA A 130 -1.40 -13.50 -1.18
N VAL A 131 -0.58 -13.84 -0.17
CA VAL A 131 0.05 -15.17 -0.06
C VAL A 131 -0.99 -16.29 -0.03
N GLN A 132 -2.08 -16.13 0.73
CA GLN A 132 -3.16 -17.14 0.81
C GLN A 132 -3.85 -17.36 -0.53
N ASN A 133 -3.93 -16.34 -1.38
CA ASN A 133 -4.49 -16.42 -2.72
C ASN A 133 -3.46 -16.77 -3.81
N GLY A 134 -2.22 -17.11 -3.43
CA GLY A 134 -1.15 -17.46 -4.36
C GLY A 134 -0.62 -16.28 -5.17
N TRP A 135 -0.76 -15.06 -4.66
CA TRP A 135 -0.20 -13.86 -5.25
C TRP A 135 1.26 -13.70 -4.83
N GLU A 136 2.08 -13.19 -5.75
CA GLU A 136 3.48 -12.84 -5.54
C GLU A 136 3.59 -11.47 -4.87
N ILE A 137 4.62 -11.30 -4.04
CA ILE A 137 4.86 -10.05 -3.30
C ILE A 137 6.27 -9.54 -3.62
N SER A 138 6.39 -8.24 -3.88
CA SER A 138 7.66 -7.51 -3.93
C SER A 138 7.59 -6.25 -3.07
N ASP A 139 8.74 -5.66 -2.78
CA ASP A 139 8.83 -4.39 -2.04
C ASP A 139 8.55 -3.15 -2.90
N GLY A 140 8.39 -3.30 -4.23
CA GLY A 140 8.17 -2.21 -5.16
C GLY A 140 9.45 -1.61 -5.76
N THR A 141 10.62 -2.16 -5.46
CA THR A 141 11.92 -1.63 -5.92
C THR A 141 12.61 -2.48 -6.99
N GLY A 142 12.05 -3.67 -7.28
CA GLY A 142 12.61 -4.60 -8.26
C GLY A 142 12.44 -4.13 -9.71
N PRO A 143 13.21 -4.69 -10.66
CA PRO A 143 13.06 -4.40 -12.09
C PRO A 143 11.65 -4.72 -12.63
N GLU A 144 10.96 -5.73 -12.08
CA GLU A 144 9.57 -6.09 -12.38
C GLU A 144 8.55 -5.03 -11.95
N ASP A 145 8.94 -4.12 -11.05
CA ASP A 145 8.12 -3.00 -10.57
C ASP A 145 8.34 -1.70 -11.35
N ALA A 146 9.34 -1.64 -12.24
CA ALA A 146 9.70 -0.40 -12.95
C ALA A 146 8.53 0.21 -13.74
N ALA A 147 7.65 -0.63 -14.30
CA ALA A 147 6.45 -0.18 -15.02
C ALA A 147 5.42 0.51 -14.11
N LEU A 148 5.42 0.23 -12.80
CA LEU A 148 4.52 0.88 -11.84
C LEU A 148 4.88 2.35 -11.63
N GLY A 149 6.17 2.71 -11.79
CA GLY A 149 6.59 4.11 -11.81
C GLY A 149 5.90 4.91 -12.92
N LEU A 150 5.76 4.33 -14.12
CA LEU A 150 5.03 4.95 -15.23
C LEU A 150 3.54 5.10 -14.91
N LEU A 151 2.93 4.08 -14.29
CA LEU A 151 1.54 4.17 -13.83
C LEU A 151 1.35 5.36 -12.87
N LEU A 152 2.24 5.56 -11.90
CA LEU A 152 2.19 6.69 -10.96
C LEU A 152 2.28 8.06 -11.66
N THR A 153 3.05 8.19 -12.73
CA THR A 153 3.15 9.48 -13.46
C THR A 153 1.83 9.92 -14.08
N THR A 154 0.98 8.95 -14.44
CA THR A 154 -0.34 9.17 -15.06
C THR A 154 -1.48 9.23 -14.04
N ALA A 155 -1.18 9.04 -12.75
CA ALA A 155 -2.21 9.01 -11.72
C ALA A 155 -3.04 10.31 -11.69
N PRO A 156 -4.34 10.22 -11.44
CA PRO A 156 -5.25 11.36 -11.44
C PRO A 156 -5.05 12.30 -10.23
N THR A 157 -4.31 11.83 -9.21
CA THR A 157 -3.92 12.57 -8.02
C THR A 157 -2.56 13.27 -8.18
N ARG A 158 -2.24 14.20 -7.28
CA ARG A 158 -1.00 14.98 -7.34
C ARG A 158 0.16 14.25 -6.68
N LEU A 159 0.60 13.16 -7.29
CA LEU A 159 1.82 12.49 -6.87
C LEU A 159 3.05 13.32 -7.26
N THR A 160 4.04 13.38 -6.37
CA THR A 160 5.36 13.99 -6.56
C THR A 160 6.39 12.91 -6.93
N ARG A 161 7.61 13.32 -7.28
CA ARG A 161 8.73 12.40 -7.57
C ARG A 161 9.15 11.52 -6.38
N ASP A 162 8.78 11.91 -5.16
CA ASP A 162 9.15 11.20 -3.92
C ASP A 162 8.13 10.10 -3.57
N HIS A 163 7.08 9.95 -4.38
CA HIS A 163 6.13 8.86 -4.28
C HIS A 163 6.65 7.62 -5.00
N ARG A 164 6.47 6.47 -4.37
CA ARG A 164 6.86 5.17 -4.94
C ARG A 164 5.86 4.08 -4.58
N PRO A 165 5.76 3.01 -5.39
CA PRO A 165 5.02 1.82 -4.99
C PRO A 165 5.70 1.17 -3.77
N ALA A 166 4.90 0.56 -2.91
CA ALA A 166 5.35 -0.25 -1.78
C ALA A 166 4.40 -1.41 -1.53
N GLY A 167 4.94 -2.52 -1.03
CA GLY A 167 4.17 -3.71 -0.68
C GLY A 167 3.37 -4.24 -1.87
N VAL A 168 4.04 -4.38 -3.02
CA VAL A 168 3.38 -4.74 -4.26
C VAL A 168 2.95 -6.20 -4.22
N MET A 169 1.71 -6.46 -4.60
CA MET A 169 1.08 -7.77 -4.63
C MET A 169 0.56 -8.04 -6.04
N ARG A 170 0.97 -9.15 -6.66
CA ARG A 170 0.60 -9.52 -8.03
C ARG A 170 -0.06 -10.88 -8.06
N GLY A 171 -1.15 -11.00 -8.78
CA GLY A 171 -1.73 -12.31 -9.03
C GLY A 171 -2.96 -12.22 -9.89
N ARG A 172 -3.75 -13.28 -9.85
CA ARG A 172 -4.94 -13.41 -10.69
C ARG A 172 -6.21 -13.34 -9.85
N TYR A 173 -7.18 -12.59 -10.34
CA TYR A 173 -8.55 -12.58 -9.83
C TYR A 173 -9.52 -12.93 -10.96
N GLY A 174 -10.12 -14.11 -10.89
CA GLY A 174 -10.91 -14.64 -12.00
C GLY A 174 -10.06 -14.78 -13.26
N THR A 175 -10.42 -14.03 -14.32
CA THR A 175 -9.69 -13.99 -15.59
C THR A 175 -8.70 -12.83 -15.70
N LEU A 176 -8.62 -11.97 -14.69
CA LEU A 176 -7.85 -10.73 -14.74
C LEU A 176 -6.55 -10.88 -13.96
N ASP A 177 -5.43 -10.58 -14.61
CA ASP A 177 -4.17 -10.34 -13.90
C ASP A 177 -4.25 -8.97 -13.23
N LEU A 178 -3.79 -8.88 -11.98
CA LEU A 178 -3.87 -7.69 -11.16
C LEU A 178 -2.54 -7.44 -10.44
N VAL A 179 -2.27 -6.17 -10.22
CA VAL A 179 -1.23 -5.68 -9.31
C VAL A 179 -1.86 -4.69 -8.33
N ALA A 180 -1.67 -4.91 -7.04
CA ALA A 180 -2.15 -4.06 -5.96
C ALA A 180 -0.96 -3.58 -5.12
N PHE A 181 -0.92 -2.30 -4.76
CA PHE A 181 0.16 -1.73 -3.97
C PHE A 181 -0.29 -0.44 -3.27
N ASP A 182 0.47 -0.06 -2.24
CA ASP A 182 0.36 1.27 -1.65
C ASP A 182 1.30 2.25 -2.35
N VAL A 183 0.87 3.50 -2.47
CA VAL A 183 1.72 4.63 -2.84
C VAL A 183 2.19 5.28 -1.57
N VAL A 184 3.49 5.18 -1.32
CA VAL A 184 4.12 5.79 -0.15
C VAL A 184 4.85 7.07 -0.54
N TYR A 185 4.61 8.14 0.21
CA TYR A 185 5.49 9.29 0.22
C TYR A 185 6.73 8.92 1.04
N ALA A 186 7.89 8.88 0.40
CA ALA A 186 9.15 8.58 1.04
C ALA A 186 10.04 9.82 1.09
N ASP A 187 10.25 10.36 2.30
CA ASP A 187 11.36 11.27 2.58
C ASP A 187 12.41 10.52 3.42
N THR A 188 13.63 11.07 3.47
CA THR A 188 14.78 10.63 4.27
C THR A 188 14.45 10.23 5.72
N ARG A 189 13.34 10.70 6.28
CA ARG A 189 12.94 10.47 7.67
C ARG A 189 11.68 9.62 7.85
N ARG A 190 10.85 9.45 6.82
CA ARG A 190 9.50 8.86 6.94
C ARG A 190 9.04 8.21 5.64
N MET A 191 8.37 7.07 5.75
CA MET A 191 7.50 6.54 4.72
C MET A 191 6.06 6.63 5.20
N VAL A 192 5.20 7.29 4.43
CA VAL A 192 3.78 7.47 4.75
C VAL A 192 2.98 6.94 3.57
N PRO A 193 2.21 5.86 3.73
CA PRO A 193 1.25 5.44 2.71
C PRO A 193 0.11 6.47 2.60
N GLU A 194 -0.18 6.89 1.38
CA GLU A 194 -1.22 7.92 1.12
C GLU A 194 -2.34 7.41 0.23
N TYR A 195 -2.05 6.46 -0.65
CA TYR A 195 -3.01 5.93 -1.61
C TYR A 195 -2.86 4.43 -1.78
N ALA A 196 -3.96 3.76 -2.07
CA ALA A 196 -4.00 2.37 -2.51
C ALA A 196 -4.29 2.34 -4.01
N ILE A 197 -3.46 1.66 -4.79
CA ILE A 197 -3.66 1.45 -6.23
C ILE A 197 -3.81 -0.03 -6.50
N THR A 198 -4.86 -0.38 -7.24
CA THR A 198 -4.99 -1.70 -7.89
C THR A 198 -5.09 -1.47 -9.38
N ALA A 199 -4.33 -2.22 -10.18
CA ALA A 199 -4.28 -2.05 -11.62
C ALA A 199 -4.31 -3.39 -12.35
N ALA A 200 -4.97 -3.39 -13.49
CA ALA A 200 -5.05 -4.50 -14.41
C ALA A 200 -4.21 -4.18 -15.66
N PRO A 201 -3.12 -4.90 -15.94
CA PRO A 201 -2.44 -4.79 -17.23
C PRO A 201 -3.39 -5.20 -18.36
N VAL A 202 -3.41 -4.41 -19.43
CA VAL A 202 -4.22 -4.63 -20.63
C VAL A 202 -3.35 -4.60 -21.87
N LEU A 203 -3.56 -5.56 -22.77
CA LEU A 203 -2.85 -5.62 -24.06
C LEU A 203 -3.47 -4.69 -25.11
N ALA A 204 -4.73 -4.28 -24.90
CA ALA A 204 -5.44 -3.41 -25.81
C ALA A 204 -4.94 -1.96 -25.71
N THR A 205 -4.90 -1.26 -26.85
CA THR A 205 -4.76 0.20 -26.85
C THR A 205 -6.07 0.81 -26.40
N LEU A 206 -6.05 1.51 -25.26
CA LEU A 206 -7.20 2.22 -24.72
C LEU A 206 -7.06 3.72 -24.97
N PRO A 207 -8.18 4.44 -25.21
CA PRO A 207 -8.17 5.89 -25.15
C PRO A 207 -7.82 6.33 -23.73
N ALA A 208 -7.24 7.53 -23.59
CA ALA A 208 -7.02 8.09 -22.28
C ALA A 208 -8.39 8.38 -21.64
N LEU A 209 -8.71 7.68 -20.56
CA LEU A 209 -9.96 7.80 -19.84
C LEU A 209 -9.72 8.00 -18.35
N ARG A 210 -10.71 8.60 -17.70
CA ARG A 210 -10.81 8.76 -16.25
C ARG A 210 -12.26 8.71 -15.82
N LEU A 211 -12.61 7.78 -14.94
CA LEU A 211 -13.93 7.67 -14.35
C LEU A 211 -13.84 8.06 -12.87
N SER A 212 -14.48 9.17 -12.51
CA SER A 212 -14.30 9.82 -11.22
C SER A 212 -15.65 10.10 -10.56
N PRO A 213 -15.73 10.06 -9.23
CA PRO A 213 -16.83 10.65 -8.49
C PRO A 213 -16.98 12.14 -8.83
N VAL A 214 -18.21 12.63 -8.98
CA VAL A 214 -18.50 14.05 -9.26
C VAL A 214 -18.02 14.95 -8.13
N ARG A 215 -18.03 14.47 -6.87
CA ARG A 215 -17.55 15.25 -5.72
C ARG A 215 -16.03 15.44 -5.68
N PHE A 216 -15.26 14.62 -6.40
CA PHE A 216 -13.81 14.74 -6.41
C PHE A 216 -13.37 15.97 -7.19
N TRP A 217 -12.29 16.59 -6.69
CA TRP A 217 -11.64 17.66 -7.42
C TRP A 217 -10.84 17.06 -8.58
N LYS A 218 -11.14 17.49 -9.80
CA LYS A 218 -10.46 17.00 -11.00
C LYS A 218 -9.18 17.81 -11.23
N HIS A 219 -8.04 17.24 -10.86
CA HIS A 219 -6.72 17.76 -11.20
C HIS A 219 -6.19 17.06 -12.45
N ARG A 220 -5.24 17.65 -13.20
CA ARG A 220 -4.54 16.97 -14.31
C ARG A 220 -5.46 16.27 -15.32
N THR A 221 -6.58 16.89 -15.67
CA THR A 221 -7.49 16.32 -16.68
C THR A 221 -6.88 16.31 -18.08
N GLY A 222 -5.76 17.01 -18.34
CA GLY A 222 -4.95 16.77 -19.55
C GLY A 222 -5.66 16.91 -20.90
N GLY A 223 -6.76 17.65 -20.96
CA GLY A 223 -7.60 17.77 -22.18
C GLY A 223 -8.72 16.73 -22.30
N LEU A 224 -8.90 15.87 -21.30
CA LEU A 224 -10.04 14.95 -21.22
C LEU A 224 -11.36 15.74 -21.11
N ALA A 225 -12.32 15.39 -21.94
CA ALA A 225 -13.65 15.98 -21.98
C ALA A 225 -14.68 15.02 -21.35
N PRO A 226 -15.74 15.55 -20.71
CA PRO A 226 -16.79 14.70 -20.16
C PRO A 226 -17.57 13.98 -21.26
N VAL A 227 -17.85 12.70 -21.03
CA VAL A 227 -18.71 11.85 -21.86
C VAL A 227 -19.95 11.50 -21.03
N PRO A 228 -21.14 12.01 -21.38
CA PRO A 228 -22.36 11.76 -20.60
C PRO A 228 -22.77 10.29 -20.71
N SER A 229 -23.26 9.71 -19.62
CA SER A 229 -23.80 8.34 -19.63
C SER A 229 -25.23 8.28 -20.19
N GLY A 230 -25.96 9.40 -20.12
CA GLY A 230 -27.40 9.45 -20.45
C GLY A 230 -28.30 8.95 -19.31
N ASP A 231 -27.72 8.62 -18.16
CA ASP A 231 -28.40 8.19 -16.94
C ASP A 231 -28.21 9.26 -15.86
N PRO A 232 -29.24 10.06 -15.52
CA PRO A 232 -29.13 11.12 -14.54
C PRO A 232 -28.66 10.65 -13.17
N GLN A 233 -29.07 9.45 -12.72
CA GLN A 233 -28.66 8.93 -11.42
C GLN A 233 -27.16 8.63 -11.39
N PHE A 234 -26.63 8.14 -12.50
CA PHE A 234 -25.20 7.90 -12.65
C PHE A 234 -24.44 9.23 -12.78
N ASP A 235 -24.89 10.11 -13.67
CA ASP A 235 -24.25 11.41 -13.95
C ASP A 235 -24.24 12.36 -12.74
N ASP A 236 -25.15 12.18 -11.77
CA ASP A 236 -25.15 12.91 -10.49
C ASP A 236 -24.00 12.47 -9.55
N ARG A 237 -23.50 11.24 -9.68
CA ARG A 237 -22.48 10.66 -8.78
C ARG A 237 -21.13 10.45 -9.44
N TRP A 238 -21.11 10.14 -10.73
CA TRP A 238 -19.94 9.76 -11.49
C TRP A 238 -19.82 10.57 -12.78
N VAL A 239 -18.59 10.84 -13.19
CA VAL A 239 -18.27 11.48 -14.46
C VAL A 239 -17.18 10.69 -15.17
N LEU A 240 -17.45 10.31 -16.42
CA LEU A 240 -16.44 9.80 -17.33
C LEU A 240 -15.81 10.96 -18.09
N LEU A 241 -14.49 11.05 -18.05
CA LEU A 241 -13.68 11.97 -18.85
C LEU A 241 -12.86 11.13 -19.83
N SER A 242 -12.78 11.56 -21.09
CA SER A 242 -12.02 10.84 -22.13
C SER A 242 -11.35 11.80 -23.11
N SER A 243 -10.24 11.38 -23.73
CA SER A 243 -9.59 12.12 -24.81
C SER A 243 -10.41 12.14 -26.10
N GLU A 244 -11.31 11.18 -26.24
CA GLU A 244 -12.21 11.03 -27.37
C GLU A 244 -13.58 10.49 -26.93
N ASP A 245 -14.62 10.89 -27.65
CA ASP A 245 -15.96 10.36 -27.47
C ASP A 245 -16.22 9.24 -28.49
N SER A 246 -15.73 8.04 -28.17
CA SER A 246 -15.84 6.86 -29.04
C SER A 246 -16.89 5.86 -28.52
N PRO A 247 -17.43 4.96 -29.37
CA PRO A 247 -18.38 3.93 -28.94
C PRO A 247 -17.85 3.06 -27.81
N VAL A 248 -16.53 2.80 -27.76
CA VAL A 248 -15.86 2.05 -26.69
C VAL A 248 -16.02 2.77 -25.34
N VAL A 249 -15.79 4.08 -25.35
CA VAL A 249 -15.87 4.94 -24.16
C VAL A 249 -17.32 5.11 -23.68
N ARG A 250 -18.27 5.30 -24.60
CA ARG A 250 -19.70 5.37 -24.24
C ARG A 250 -20.20 4.07 -23.65
N ARG A 251 -19.83 2.93 -24.24
CA ARG A 251 -20.26 1.61 -23.78
C ARG A 251 -19.81 1.31 -22.36
N LEU A 252 -18.67 1.84 -21.91
CA LEU A 252 -18.21 1.70 -20.53
C LEU A 252 -19.25 2.24 -19.52
N VAL A 253 -19.82 3.42 -19.76
CA VAL A 253 -20.81 4.04 -18.85
C VAL A 253 -22.24 3.59 -19.13
N GLU A 254 -22.51 3.06 -20.31
CA GLU A 254 -23.80 2.42 -20.61
C GLU A 254 -23.88 1.00 -20.01
N ASP A 255 -22.76 0.35 -19.71
CA ASP A 255 -22.72 -1.01 -19.18
C ASP A 255 -23.46 -1.10 -17.83
N PRO A 256 -24.49 -1.97 -17.72
CA PRO A 256 -25.32 -2.05 -16.52
C PRO A 256 -24.56 -2.64 -15.31
N THR A 257 -23.56 -3.49 -15.54
CA THR A 257 -22.75 -4.06 -14.46
C THR A 257 -21.81 -3.01 -13.89
N VAL A 258 -21.14 -2.22 -14.75
CA VAL A 258 -20.30 -1.09 -14.30
C VAL A 258 -21.14 -0.08 -13.53
N ARG A 259 -22.30 0.34 -14.06
CA ARG A 259 -23.19 1.29 -13.37
C ARG A 259 -23.68 0.76 -12.03
N GLY A 260 -24.17 -0.48 -11.99
CA GLY A 260 -24.65 -1.10 -10.75
C GLY A 260 -23.59 -1.12 -9.67
N LEU A 261 -22.38 -1.60 -10.00
CA LEU A 261 -21.28 -1.67 -9.02
C LEU A 261 -20.83 -0.30 -8.53
N LEU A 262 -20.76 0.71 -9.40
CA LEU A 262 -20.35 2.07 -9.01
C LEU A 262 -21.42 2.78 -8.18
N LEU A 263 -22.71 2.60 -8.52
CA LEU A 263 -23.82 3.14 -7.73
C LEU A 263 -23.96 2.42 -6.37
N ASP A 264 -23.55 1.17 -6.25
CA ASP A 264 -23.53 0.45 -4.98
C ASP A 264 -22.25 0.71 -4.17
N SER A 265 -21.27 1.42 -4.75
CA SER A 265 -20.03 1.82 -4.06
C SER A 265 -20.21 3.07 -3.21
N ASP A 266 -19.19 3.40 -2.42
CA ASP A 266 -19.14 4.62 -1.61
C ASP A 266 -18.56 5.83 -2.35
N ASP A 267 -18.29 5.70 -3.65
CA ASP A 267 -17.54 6.63 -4.52
C ASP A 267 -16.17 7.06 -3.95
N GLY A 268 -15.51 6.20 -3.18
CA GLY A 268 -14.15 6.47 -2.68
C GLY A 268 -13.07 6.29 -3.74
N ASP A 269 -13.41 5.69 -4.88
CA ASP A 269 -12.44 5.21 -5.87
C ASP A 269 -12.48 6.07 -7.14
N GLU A 270 -11.32 6.20 -7.79
CA GLU A 270 -11.18 6.85 -9.08
C GLU A 270 -10.44 5.92 -10.04
N PHE A 271 -10.93 5.81 -11.28
CA PHE A 271 -10.37 4.91 -12.29
C PHE A 271 -9.72 5.70 -13.42
N TRP A 272 -8.64 5.17 -14.01
CA TRP A 272 -8.03 5.74 -15.20
C TRP A 272 -7.31 4.69 -16.03
N SER A 273 -7.10 5.02 -17.31
CA SER A 273 -6.18 4.26 -18.18
C SER A 273 -4.78 4.88 -18.16
N ALA A 274 -3.76 4.07 -17.97
CA ALA A 274 -2.36 4.45 -18.14
C ALA A 274 -1.74 3.78 -19.36
N GLY A 275 -0.79 4.44 -20.02
CA GLY A 275 -0.12 3.90 -21.21
C GLY A 275 -0.89 4.05 -22.52
N ALA A 276 -1.92 4.91 -22.56
CA ALA A 276 -2.60 5.29 -23.80
C ALA A 276 -1.62 6.00 -24.75
N GLY A 277 -1.09 5.30 -25.75
CA GLY A 277 -0.30 5.90 -26.83
C GLY A 277 1.04 5.25 -27.21
N GLY A 278 1.32 4.00 -26.82
CA GLY A 278 2.58 3.32 -27.18
C GLY A 278 2.47 1.81 -27.42
N LEU A 279 3.56 1.21 -27.93
CA LEU A 279 3.71 -0.23 -28.23
C LEU A 279 3.84 -1.13 -26.97
N SER A 280 3.97 -0.52 -25.80
CA SER A 280 3.98 -1.19 -24.49
C SER A 280 2.57 -1.18 -23.92
N GLY A 281 2.04 -2.36 -23.54
CA GLY A 281 0.69 -2.51 -22.99
C GLY A 281 0.33 -1.50 -21.90
N GLY A 282 -0.97 -1.22 -21.75
CA GLY A 282 -1.49 -0.23 -20.81
C GLY A 282 -1.92 -0.84 -19.48
N TYR A 283 -2.43 0.01 -18.59
CA TYR A 283 -3.16 -0.39 -17.40
C TYR A 283 -4.53 0.24 -17.39
N VAL A 284 -5.50 -0.45 -16.81
CA VAL A 284 -6.67 0.18 -16.19
C VAL A 284 -6.48 0.10 -14.69
N ALA A 285 -6.51 1.22 -14.00
CA ALA A 285 -6.21 1.29 -12.58
C ALA A 285 -7.33 1.97 -11.79
N ALA A 286 -7.45 1.58 -10.53
CA ALA A 286 -8.28 2.16 -9.50
C ALA A 286 -7.37 2.72 -8.41
N ILE A 287 -7.68 3.93 -7.92
CA ILE A 287 -6.97 4.58 -6.81
C ILE A 287 -7.96 5.02 -5.75
N ARG A 288 -7.54 4.85 -4.49
CA ARG A 288 -8.27 5.31 -3.32
C ARG A 288 -7.32 6.07 -2.38
N PRO A 289 -7.71 7.22 -1.80
CA PRO A 289 -6.93 7.93 -0.78
C PRO A 289 -7.02 7.22 0.58
N ASP A 290 -6.48 6.01 0.63
CA ASP A 290 -6.51 5.08 1.75
C ASP A 290 -5.31 4.12 1.62
N GLY A 291 -5.27 3.04 2.40
CA GLY A 291 -4.28 1.98 2.26
C GLY A 291 -4.84 0.64 1.83
N GLN A 292 -3.97 -0.20 1.28
CA GLN A 292 -4.32 -1.56 0.90
C GLN A 292 -4.75 -2.38 2.11
N ARG A 293 -5.82 -3.13 1.92
CA ARG A 293 -6.37 -4.13 2.83
C ARG A 293 -7.10 -5.18 2.00
N PRO A 294 -7.30 -6.41 2.51
CA PRO A 294 -7.95 -7.48 1.75
C PRO A 294 -9.27 -7.07 1.09
N GLU A 295 -10.13 -6.37 1.83
CA GLU A 295 -11.46 -5.96 1.36
C GLU A 295 -11.37 -4.94 0.22
N LEU A 296 -10.37 -4.06 0.24
CA LEU A 296 -10.15 -3.07 -0.81
C LEU A 296 -9.61 -3.73 -2.08
N ILE A 297 -8.72 -4.71 -1.95
CA ILE A 297 -8.19 -5.47 -3.09
C ILE A 297 -9.34 -6.20 -3.78
N GLU A 298 -10.19 -6.91 -3.03
CA GLU A 298 -11.35 -7.61 -3.57
C GLU A 298 -12.37 -6.65 -4.21
N HIS A 299 -12.63 -5.51 -3.57
CA HIS A 299 -13.49 -4.46 -4.09
C HIS A 299 -12.98 -3.92 -5.43
N HIS A 300 -11.72 -3.49 -5.49
CA HIS A 300 -11.10 -3.05 -6.74
C HIS A 300 -11.06 -4.15 -7.79
N ALA A 301 -10.80 -5.40 -7.42
CA ALA A 301 -10.77 -6.51 -8.37
C ALA A 301 -12.12 -6.71 -9.07
N ARG A 302 -13.23 -6.62 -8.32
CA ARG A 302 -14.59 -6.68 -8.90
C ARG A 302 -14.87 -5.51 -9.83
N LEU A 303 -14.53 -4.29 -9.42
CA LEU A 303 -14.75 -3.09 -10.23
C LEU A 303 -13.88 -3.10 -11.51
N LEU A 304 -12.60 -3.43 -11.39
CA LEU A 304 -11.69 -3.54 -12.52
C LEU A 304 -12.08 -4.65 -13.48
N ALA A 305 -12.57 -5.79 -12.99
CA ALA A 305 -13.10 -6.85 -13.86
C ALA A 305 -14.30 -6.36 -14.69
N ALA A 306 -15.22 -5.60 -14.10
CA ALA A 306 -16.35 -5.01 -14.82
C ALA A 306 -15.90 -3.94 -15.83
N VAL A 307 -15.03 -3.01 -15.42
CA VAL A 307 -14.52 -1.94 -16.28
C VAL A 307 -13.73 -2.50 -17.46
N VAL A 308 -12.78 -3.40 -17.20
CA VAL A 308 -11.97 -4.04 -18.26
C VAL A 308 -12.84 -4.90 -19.16
N GLY A 309 -13.80 -5.64 -18.59
CA GLY A 309 -14.77 -6.43 -19.35
C GLY A 309 -15.62 -5.58 -20.30
N ALA A 310 -16.15 -4.45 -19.83
CA ALA A 310 -16.93 -3.52 -20.64
C ALA A 310 -16.10 -2.91 -21.78
N LEU A 311 -14.85 -2.51 -21.49
CA LEU A 311 -13.92 -1.98 -22.49
C LEU A 311 -13.57 -3.04 -23.56
N ALA A 312 -13.28 -4.28 -23.15
CA ALA A 312 -12.97 -5.38 -24.06
C ALA A 312 -14.17 -5.76 -24.94
N ALA A 313 -15.36 -5.85 -24.36
CA ALA A 313 -16.60 -6.17 -25.09
C ALA A 313 -17.01 -5.09 -26.11
N ALA A 314 -16.52 -3.86 -25.95
CA ALA A 314 -16.77 -2.77 -26.88
C ALA A 314 -15.79 -2.72 -28.06
N GLN A 315 -14.67 -3.46 -27.98
CA GLN A 315 -13.67 -3.58 -29.04
C GLN A 315 -13.93 -4.78 -29.97
N ALA A 316 -14.76 -5.75 -29.54
CA ALA A 316 -15.15 -6.93 -30.28
C ALA A 316 -16.33 -6.66 -31.22
#